data_AF-A0A8T6W896-F1
#
_entry.id   AF-A0A8T6W896-F1
#
_cell.length_a   1.000
_cell.length_b   1.000
_cell.length_c   1.000
_cell.angle_alpha   90.00
_cell.angle_beta   90.00
_cell.angle_gamma   90.00
#
_symmetry.space_group_name_H-M   'P 1'
#
loop_
_entity.id
_entity.type
_entity.pdbx_description
1 polymer ?
#
loop_
_entity_poly.entity_id
_entity_poly.type
_entity_poly.pdbx_seq_one_letter_code
_entity_poly.pdbx_strand_id
1 'polypeptide(L)' 'IGTVSSILSTNLPKHEKPIIAYSTVSGEGLIKVSARALDTLTGRGINLGEILHIAAEKHSGKGGGHDVAAGAQVPIKKM' A
#
# COMPACT_ATOMS: atom_id res chain seq x y z
N ILE A 1 8.48 -3.30 -5.79
CA ILE A 1 7.82 -2.05 -5.34
C ILE A 1 7.99 -1.77 -3.84
N GLY A 2 7.93 -2.78 -2.96
CA GLY A 2 8.04 -2.58 -1.50
C GLY A 2 9.35 -1.94 -1.02
N THR A 3 10.52 -2.35 -1.53
CA THR A 3 11.82 -1.76 -1.15
C THR A 3 11.89 -0.28 -1.47
N VAL A 4 11.48 0.11 -2.69
CA VAL A 4 11.44 1.52 -3.13
C VAL A 4 10.49 2.33 -2.24
N SER A 5 9.30 1.79 -1.93
CA SER A 5 8.33 2.43 -1.04
C SER A 5 8.90 2.66 0.37
N SER A 6 9.69 1.72 0.88
CA SER A 6 10.34 1.85 2.20
C SER A 6 11.39 2.96 2.21
N ILE A 7 12.26 3.02 1.20
CA ILE A 7 13.29 4.06 1.09
C ILE A 7 12.63 5.44 1.01
N LEU A 8 11.55 5.58 0.24
CA LEU A 8 10.87 6.86 0.07
C LEU A 8 10.12 7.32 1.33
N SER A 9 9.68 6.38 2.19
CA SER A 9 8.89 6.70 3.41
C SER A 9 9.60 7.62 4.39
N THR A 10 10.92 7.58 4.43
CA THR A 10 11.75 8.40 5.31
C THR A 10 12.42 9.57 4.61
N ASN A 11 12.32 9.67 3.27
CA ASN A 11 13.04 10.67 2.46
C ASN A 11 12.13 11.68 1.74
N LEU A 12 10.81 11.50 1.77
CA LEU A 12 9.87 12.45 1.18
C LEU A 12 9.52 13.58 2.16
N PRO A 13 9.40 14.83 1.68
CA PRO A 13 9.22 16.01 2.55
C PRO A 13 7.89 16.05 3.32
N LYS A 14 6.94 15.13 3.01
CA LYS A 14 5.61 15.10 3.61
C LYS A 14 5.39 13.83 4.43
N HIS A 15 6.11 13.74 5.55
CA HIS A 15 6.08 12.64 6.50
C HIS A 15 4.71 12.41 7.16
N GLU A 16 3.78 13.37 7.07
CA GLU A 16 2.42 13.26 7.60
C GLU A 16 1.44 12.49 6.70
N LYS A 17 1.92 11.88 5.62
CA LYS A 17 1.09 11.07 4.73
C LYS A 17 1.71 9.70 4.48
N PRO A 18 0.91 8.63 4.43
CA PRO A 18 1.39 7.35 3.99
C PRO A 18 1.77 7.41 2.51
N ILE A 19 2.72 6.57 2.12
CA ILE A 19 3.09 6.34 0.73
C ILE A 19 2.34 5.12 0.24
N ILE A 20 1.79 5.22 -0.96
CA ILE A 20 1.27 4.09 -1.72
C ILE A 20 2.05 4.02 -3.02
N ALA A 21 2.72 2.89 -3.24
CA ALA A 21 3.49 2.63 -4.45
C ALA A 21 2.92 1.38 -5.13
N TYR A 22 2.82 1.41 -6.45
CA TYR A 22 2.30 0.28 -7.21
C TYR A 22 3.17 -0.07 -8.41
N SER A 23 3.05 -1.30 -8.89
CA SER A 23 3.67 -1.77 -10.12
C SER A 23 2.77 -2.78 -10.81
N THR A 24 2.68 -2.72 -12.13
CA THR A 24 2.07 -3.78 -12.93
C THR A 24 3.00 -4.98 -12.99
N VAL A 25 2.44 -6.18 -12.98
CA VAL A 25 3.21 -7.40 -13.25
C VAL A 25 2.90 -7.85 -14.67
N SER A 26 3.90 -7.77 -15.55
CA SER A 26 3.76 -8.17 -16.95
C SER A 26 3.30 -9.63 -17.04
N GLY A 27 2.26 -9.89 -17.83
CA GLY A 27 1.72 -11.23 -18.04
C GLY A 27 0.71 -11.72 -17.00
N GLU A 28 0.61 -11.09 -15.82
CA GLU A 28 -0.35 -11.52 -14.78
C GLU A 28 -1.68 -10.75 -14.84
N GLY A 29 -1.73 -9.59 -15.50
CA GLY A 29 -2.94 -8.75 -15.51
C GLY A 29 -3.27 -8.15 -14.13
N LEU A 30 -2.29 -8.14 -13.22
CA LEU A 30 -2.42 -7.69 -11.83
C LEU A 30 -1.51 -6.49 -11.55
N ILE A 31 -1.92 -5.71 -10.56
CA ILE A 31 -1.17 -4.60 -9.97
C ILE A 31 -0.81 -4.98 -8.56
N LYS A 32 0.48 -4.93 -8.23
CA LYS A 32 1.00 -5.09 -6.87
C LYS A 32 1.13 -3.72 -6.24
N VAL A 33 0.47 -3.52 -5.11
CA VAL A 33 0.47 -2.29 -4.31
C VAL A 33 1.25 -2.55 -3.02
N SER A 34 2.07 -1.59 -2.60
CA SER A 34 2.75 -1.56 -1.30
C SER A 34 2.49 -0.21 -0.66
N ALA A 35 2.10 -0.22 0.62
CA ALA A 35 1.94 0.98 1.41
C ALA A 35 2.93 1.02 2.58
N ARG A 36 3.35 2.23 2.93
CA ARG A 36 4.24 2.53 4.06
C ARG A 36 3.75 3.78 4.79
N ALA A 37 3.70 3.72 6.11
CA ALA A 37 3.47 4.86 6.98
C ALA A 37 4.62 4.97 7.98
N LEU A 38 4.74 6.15 8.62
CA LEU A 38 5.56 6.31 9.81
C LEU A 38 4.72 5.98 11.05
N ASP A 39 5.38 5.58 12.13
CA ASP A 39 4.70 5.24 13.40
C ASP A 39 3.89 6.40 13.98
N THR A 40 4.27 7.64 13.67
CA THR A 40 3.49 8.83 14.06
C THR A 40 2.09 8.87 13.45
N LEU A 41 1.88 8.21 12.31
CA LEU A 41 0.58 8.10 11.63
C LEU A 41 -0.24 6.93 12.17
N THR A 42 0.39 5.80 12.50
CA THR A 42 -0.30 4.67 13.12
C THR A 42 -0.76 5.02 14.53
N GLY A 43 0.04 5.79 15.30
CA GLY A 43 -0.36 6.38 16.57
C GLY A 43 -1.54 7.35 16.48
N ARG A 44 -1.87 7.85 15.28
CA ARG A 44 -3.06 8.68 14.99
C ARG A 44 -4.26 7.87 14.48
N GLY A 45 -4.17 6.53 14.50
CA GLY A 45 -5.25 5.62 14.12
C GLY A 45 -5.23 5.17 12.65
N ILE A 46 -4.18 5.44 11.88
CA ILE A 46 -4.05 4.90 10.52
C ILE A 46 -3.62 3.43 10.59
N ASN A 47 -4.42 2.54 9.99
CA ASN A 47 -4.08 1.14 9.82
C ASN A 47 -4.02 0.78 8.33
N LEU A 48 -2.81 0.71 7.74
CA LEU A 48 -2.65 0.40 6.32
C LEU A 48 -3.08 -1.02 5.95
N GLY A 49 -2.94 -1.98 6.87
CA GLY A 49 -3.37 -3.36 6.66
C GLY A 49 -4.87 -3.44 6.40
N GLU A 50 -5.66 -2.81 7.28
CA GLU A 50 -7.11 -2.75 7.15
C GLU A 50 -7.54 -1.93 5.93
N ILE A 51 -6.93 -0.77 5.70
CA ILE A 51 -7.23 0.08 4.53
C ILE A 51 -7.02 -0.69 3.23
N LEU A 52 -5.87 -1.35 3.07
CA LEU A 52 -5.57 -2.10 1.85
C LEU A 52 -6.39 -3.37 1.72
N HIS A 53 -6.79 -4.01 2.82
CA HIS A 53 -7.73 -5.13 2.80
C HIS A 53 -9.08 -4.70 2.21
N ILE A 54 -9.72 -3.68 2.81
CA ILE A 54 -11.03 -3.18 2.38
C ILE A 54 -10.98 -2.64 0.95
N ALA A 55 -9.92 -1.89 0.61
CA ALA A 55 -9.78 -1.32 -0.73
C ALA A 55 -9.58 -2.39 -1.80
N ALA A 56 -8.77 -3.42 -1.53
CA ALA A 56 -8.52 -4.48 -2.49
C ALA A 56 -9.76 -5.37 -2.69
N GLU A 57 -10.48 -5.74 -1.63
CA GLU A 57 -11.70 -6.55 -1.75
C GLU A 57 -12.76 -5.87 -2.64
N LYS A 58 -12.96 -4.55 -2.48
CA LYS A 58 -13.87 -3.77 -3.33
C LYS A 58 -13.53 -3.83 -4.82
N HIS A 59 -12.28 -4.09 -5.17
CA HIS A 59 -11.79 -4.15 -6.55
C HIS A 59 -11.46 -5.58 -6.99
N SER A 60 -12.07 -6.59 -6.35
CA SER A 60 -11.85 -8.01 -6.66
C SER A 60 -10.39 -8.45 -6.51
N GLY A 61 -9.67 -7.80 -5.60
CA GLY A 61 -8.30 -8.09 -5.23
C GLY A 61 -8.18 -8.67 -3.83
N LYS A 62 -6.94 -8.78 -3.36
CA LYS A 62 -6.60 -9.18 -1.98
C LYS A 62 -5.59 -8.21 -1.39
N GLY A 63 -5.79 -7.82 -0.15
CA GLY A 63 -4.89 -6.91 0.56
C GLY A 63 -4.85 -7.20 2.05
N GLY A 64 -3.82 -6.68 2.72
CA GLY A 64 -3.61 -6.84 4.15
C GLY A 64 -2.17 -6.54 4.56
N GLY A 65 -1.89 -6.70 5.85
CA GLY A 65 -0.57 -6.46 6.44
C GLY A 65 -0.68 -5.82 7.82
N HIS A 66 0.37 -5.10 8.22
CA HIS A 66 0.40 -4.35 9.46
C HIS A 66 -0.07 -2.91 9.24
N ASP A 67 -0.35 -2.21 10.33
CA ASP A 67 -0.71 -0.80 10.35
C ASP A 67 0.34 0.11 9.68
N VAL A 68 1.63 -0.16 9.90
CA VAL A 68 2.77 0.61 9.35
C VAL A 68 3.16 0.20 7.93
N ALA A 69 2.90 -1.05 7.55
CA ALA A 69 3.34 -1.64 6.29
C ALA A 69 2.37 -2.72 5.81
N ALA A 70 1.80 -2.50 4.63
CA ALA A 70 0.82 -3.40 4.03
C ALA A 70 1.02 -3.54 2.52
N GLY A 71 0.36 -4.55 1.94
CA GLY A 71 0.36 -4.79 0.50
C GLY A 71 -1.02 -5.20 -0.01
N ALA A 72 -1.21 -5.03 -1.32
CA ALA A 72 -2.40 -5.50 -2.01
C ALA A 72 -2.10 -5.94 -3.44
N GLN A 73 -2.99 -6.74 -4.00
CA GLN A 73 -3.01 -7.14 -5.40
C GLN A 73 -4.41 -6.95 -5.96
N VAL A 74 -4.53 -6.21 -7.07
CA VAL A 74 -5.82 -5.93 -7.75
C VAL A 74 -5.69 -6.16 -9.26
N PRO A 75 -6.75 -6.60 -9.97
CA PRO A 75 -6.74 -6.70 -11.42
C PRO A 75 -6.58 -5.33 -12.10
N ILE A 76 -5.77 -5.25 -13.16
CA ILE A 76 -5.50 -4.00 -13.90
C ILE A 76 -6.79 -3.35 -14.42
N LYS A 77 -7.77 -4.16 -14.85
CA LYS A 77 -9.06 -3.68 -15.38
C LYS A 77 -9.98 -3.05 -14.34
N LYS A 78 -9.60 -3.11 -13.06
CA LYS A 78 -10.40 -2.71 -11.89
C LYS A 78 -9.68 -1.66 -11.04
N MET A 79 -8.63 -1.03 -11.57
CA MET A 79 -7.96 0.10 -10.91
C MET A 79 -8.68 1.41 -11.20
#